data_AF-A0A822FQJ9-F1
#
_entry.id   AF-A0A822FQJ9-F1
#
_cell.length_a   1.000
_cell.length_b   1.000
_cell.length_c   1.000
_cell.angle_alpha   90.00
_cell.angle_beta   90.00
_cell.angle_gamma   90.00
#
_symmetry.space_group_name_H-M   'P 1'
#
loop_
_entity.id
_entity.type
_entity.pdbx_description
1 polymer ?
#
loop_
_entity_poly.entity_id
_entity_poly.type
_entity_poly.pdbx_seq_one_letter_code
_entity_poly.pdbx_strand_id
1 'polypeptide(L)'
;MNMNVTWSTTQKGEKAVLHNKYLYSLKRQNKNGSSIYSCTSKSCYCSIVLKNNLIIKTNGETHNHDPKLAENVQTAFSRLKRRMLDDVDQPVTKVYEEEVKRFRRENGTAGPFPVFGA
;
A
#
# COMPACT_ATOMS: atom_id res chain seq x y z
N MET A 1 -14.84 11.42 -15.90
CA MET A 1 -13.87 10.33 -15.65
C MET A 1 -14.50 9.37 -14.65
N ASN A 2 -14.71 8.11 -15.02
CA ASN A 2 -15.34 7.12 -14.13
C ASN A 2 -14.34 6.70 -13.04
N MET A 3 -14.55 7.20 -11.82
CA MET A 3 -13.70 6.90 -10.66
C MET A 3 -14.16 5.60 -10.00
N ASN A 4 -13.80 4.48 -10.61
CA ASN A 4 -14.00 3.16 -10.01
C ASN A 4 -12.98 2.93 -8.90
N VAL A 5 -13.41 2.23 -7.86
CA VAL A 5 -12.56 1.79 -6.75
C VAL A 5 -12.24 0.31 -6.85
N THR A 6 -11.01 -0.04 -6.50
CA THR A 6 -10.60 -1.44 -6.33
C THR A 6 -10.79 -1.83 -4.88
N TRP A 7 -11.48 -2.94 -4.64
CA TRP A 7 -11.63 -3.48 -3.29
C TRP A 7 -10.40 -4.25 -2.86
N SER A 8 -9.98 -4.06 -1.62
CA SER A 8 -8.87 -4.78 -1.00
C SER A 8 -9.27 -5.17 0.42
N THR A 9 -8.56 -6.14 1.00
CA THR A 9 -8.65 -6.45 2.42
C THR A 9 -7.41 -5.94 3.14
N THR A 10 -7.56 -5.42 4.35
CA THR A 10 -6.40 -5.15 5.23
C THR A 10 -5.86 -6.46 5.80
N GLN A 11 -4.65 -6.44 6.38
CA GLN A 11 -4.08 -7.59 7.10
C GLN A 11 -4.94 -8.07 8.28
N LYS A 12 -5.87 -7.23 8.76
CA LYS A 12 -6.83 -7.57 9.82
C LYS A 12 -8.16 -8.12 9.27
N GLY A 13 -8.26 -8.35 7.96
CA GLY A 13 -9.48 -8.83 7.30
C GLY A 13 -10.56 -7.75 7.10
N GLU A 14 -10.25 -6.49 7.39
CA GLU A 14 -11.22 -5.41 7.23
C GLU A 14 -11.34 -4.99 5.75
N LYS A 15 -12.55 -4.62 5.32
CA LYS A 15 -12.78 -4.08 3.99
C LYS A 15 -12.06 -2.76 3.80
N ALA A 16 -11.19 -2.70 2.80
CA ALA A 16 -10.47 -1.52 2.39
C ALA A 16 -10.71 -1.19 0.92
N VAL A 17 -10.45 0.05 0.58
CA VAL A 17 -10.57 0.60 -0.76
C VAL A 17 -9.19 1.05 -1.21
N LEU A 18 -8.75 0.56 -2.37
CA LEU A 18 -7.54 1.02 -3.02
C LEU A 18 -7.93 2.05 -4.08
N HIS A 19 -7.40 3.26 -3.91
CA HIS A 19 -7.58 4.36 -4.86
C HIS A 19 -6.27 5.15 -4.96
N ASN A 20 -5.81 5.42 -6.19
CA ASN A 20 -4.55 6.12 -6.47
C ASN A 20 -3.33 5.57 -5.72
N LYS A 21 -3.23 4.24 -5.56
CA LYS A 21 -2.16 3.53 -4.81
C LYS A 21 -2.18 3.78 -3.29
N TYR A 22 -3.26 4.36 -2.75
CA TYR A 22 -3.48 4.53 -1.32
C TYR A 22 -4.63 3.65 -0.84
N LEU A 23 -4.48 3.09 0.36
CA LEU A 23 -5.48 2.25 1.00
C LEU A 23 -6.29 3.05 2.03
N TYR A 24 -7.60 2.94 1.90
CA TYR A 24 -8.57 3.59 2.78
C TYR A 24 -9.41 2.54 3.50
N SER A 25 -9.60 2.68 4.81
CA SER A 25 -10.47 1.83 5.64
C SER A 25 -11.81 2.50 5.89
N LEU A 26 -12.86 1.70 6.06
CA LEU A 26 -14.19 2.22 6.36
C LEU A 26 -14.17 2.92 7.73
N LYS A 27 -14.48 4.21 7.75
CA LYS A 27 -14.58 5.01 8.98
C LYS A 27 -16.01 5.10 9.47
N ARG A 28 -16.95 5.33 8.56
CA ARG A 28 -18.37 5.52 8.89
C ARG A 28 -19.24 5.17 7.69
N GLN A 29 -20.39 4.57 7.97
CA GLN A 29 -21.48 4.45 7.01
C GLN A 29 -22.62 5.41 7.40
N ASN A 30 -23.10 6.20 6.44
CA ASN A 30 -24.21 7.12 6.63
C ASN A 30 -25.53 6.42 6.29
N LYS A 31 -26.63 6.86 6.94
CA LYS A 31 -28.00 6.37 6.67
C LYS A 31 -28.43 6.58 5.21
N ASN A 32 -27.84 7.58 4.53
CA ASN A 32 -28.13 7.90 3.13
C ASN A 32 -27.45 6.96 2.12
N GLY A 33 -26.85 5.85 2.58
CA GLY A 33 -26.14 4.89 1.74
C GLY A 33 -24.72 5.30 1.32
N SER A 34 -24.25 6.49 1.72
CA SER A 34 -22.86 6.89 1.51
C SER A 34 -21.94 6.36 2.61
N SER A 35 -20.73 5.97 2.24
CA SER A 35 -19.72 5.44 3.16
C SER A 35 -18.47 6.31 3.08
N ILE A 36 -17.96 6.69 4.25
CA ILE A 36 -16.74 7.50 4.38
C ILE A 36 -15.60 6.54 4.71
N TYR A 37 -14.56 6.58 3.88
CA TYR A 37 -13.33 5.83 4.07
C TYR A 37 -12.18 6.81 4.35
N SER A 38 -11.37 6.54 5.37
CA SER A 38 -10.17 7.33 5.70
C SER A 38 -8.91 6.58 5.33
N CYS A 39 -7.85 7.31 4.98
CA CYS A 39 -6.55 6.69 4.73
C CYS A 39 -6.13 5.83 5.94
N THR A 40 -5.53 4.68 5.65
CA THR A 40 -5.08 3.73 6.67
C THR A 40 -3.86 4.21 7.46
N SER A 41 -3.12 5.20 6.95
CA SER A 41 -1.98 5.80 7.65
C SER A 41 -2.46 6.71 8.78
N LYS A 42 -1.94 6.52 9.99
CA LYS A 42 -2.36 7.25 11.20
C LYS A 42 -2.10 8.75 11.14
N SER A 43 -1.05 9.17 10.42
CA SER A 43 -0.70 10.58 10.26
C SER A 43 -1.44 11.26 9.12
N CYS A 44 -2.23 10.52 8.33
CA CYS A 44 -2.88 11.02 7.14
C CYS A 44 -4.34 11.37 7.39
N TYR A 45 -4.76 12.54 6.93
CA TYR A 45 -6.14 13.04 7.05
C TYR A 45 -6.96 12.85 5.77
N CYS A 46 -6.37 12.27 4.72
CA CYS A 46 -7.06 12.04 3.46
C CYS A 46 -8.24 11.07 3.66
N SER A 47 -9.37 11.40 3.04
CA SER A 47 -10.57 10.57 3.08
C SER A 47 -11.34 10.64 1.77
N ILE A 48 -12.11 9.60 1.49
CA ILE A 48 -12.98 9.50 0.32
C ILE A 48 -14.38 9.15 0.77
N VAL A 49 -15.37 9.66 0.05
CA VAL A 49 -16.78 9.35 0.25
C VAL A 49 -17.25 8.55 -0.96
N LEU A 50 -17.72 7.33 -0.68
CA LEU A 50 -18.26 6.40 -1.65
C LEU A 50 -19.78 6.38 -1.57
N LYS A 51 -20.45 6.36 -2.72
CA LYS A 51 -21.88 6.09 -2.84
C LYS A 51 -22.09 5.19 -4.06
N ASN A 52 -22.74 4.04 -3.88
CA ASN A 52 -22.92 3.05 -4.95
C ASN A 52 -21.61 2.69 -5.67
N ASN A 53 -20.54 2.47 -4.91
CA ASN A 53 -19.18 2.18 -5.41
C ASN A 53 -18.53 3.28 -6.26
N LEU A 54 -19.10 4.49 -6.28
CA LEU A 54 -18.53 5.66 -6.95
C LEU A 54 -18.00 6.65 -5.94
N ILE A 55 -16.80 7.17 -6.18
CA ILE A 55 -16.23 8.24 -5.37
C ILE A 55 -16.99 9.53 -5.70
N ILE A 56 -17.75 10.03 -4.73
CA ILE A 56 -18.52 11.27 -4.86
C ILE A 56 -17.79 12.48 -4.28
N LYS A 57 -16.82 12.24 -3.39
CA LYS A 57 -16.00 13.29 -2.78
C LYS A 57 -14.67 12.73 -2.31
N THR A 58 -13.61 13.50 -2.53
CA THR A 58 -12.29 13.32 -1.91
C THR A 58 -12.03 14.49 -0.97
N ASN A 59 -11.34 14.24 0.13
CA ASN A 59 -10.97 15.26 1.10
C ASN A 59 -9.52 15.04 1.51
N GLY A 60 -8.70 16.10 1.48
CA GLY A 60 -7.24 16.00 1.53
C GLY A 60 -6.69 15.46 0.22
N GLU A 61 -6.30 16.36 -0.69
CA GLU A 61 -5.79 16.00 -2.01
C GLU A 61 -4.37 15.40 -1.95
N THR A 62 -3.59 15.81 -0.95
CA THR A 62 -2.19 15.43 -0.80
C THR A 62 -2.01 14.54 0.43
N HIS A 63 -1.56 13.31 0.21
CA HIS A 63 -1.11 12.43 1.29
C HIS A 63 0.25 12.91 1.79
N ASN A 64 0.45 12.88 3.11
CA ASN A 64 1.71 13.21 3.75
C ASN A 64 2.64 11.99 3.94
N HIS A 65 2.41 10.93 3.17
CA HIS A 65 3.19 9.71 3.20
C HIS A 65 3.22 9.07 1.83
N ASP A 66 4.22 8.20 1.63
CA ASP A 66 4.34 7.43 0.41
C ASP A 66 3.15 6.47 0.21
N PRO A 67 2.79 6.19 -1.06
CA PRO A 67 1.81 5.16 -1.38
C PRO A 67 2.16 3.83 -0.72
N LYS A 68 1.13 3.06 -0.37
CA LYS A 68 1.36 1.72 0.18
C LYS A 68 1.89 0.84 -0.95
N LEU A 69 3.12 0.37 -0.79
CA LEU A 69 3.73 -0.58 -1.73
C LEU A 69 2.85 -1.83 -1.86
N ALA A 70 2.92 -2.53 -2.99
CA ALA A 70 2.23 -3.80 -3.14
C ALA A 70 2.63 -4.77 -2.01
N GLU A 71 1.74 -5.68 -1.62
CA GLU A 71 1.97 -6.56 -0.46
C GLU A 71 3.24 -7.39 -0.61
N ASN A 72 3.44 -8.00 -1.78
CA ASN A 72 4.66 -8.75 -2.11
C ASN A 72 5.93 -7.89 -1.95
N VAL A 73 5.87 -6.61 -2.34
CA VAL A 73 6.98 -5.66 -2.18
C VAL A 73 7.22 -5.38 -0.70
N GLN A 74 6.18 -5.10 0.10
CA GLN A 74 6.32 -4.93 1.55
C GLN A 74 6.93 -6.16 2.22
N THR A 75 6.51 -7.36 1.84
CA THR A 75 7.07 -8.61 2.37
C THR A 75 8.55 -8.72 2.08
N ALA A 76 8.97 -8.44 0.85
CA ALA A 76 10.39 -8.47 0.49
C ALA A 76 11.20 -7.40 1.23
N PHE A 77 10.62 -6.21 1.46
CA PHE A 77 11.22 -5.19 2.32
C PHE A 77 11.44 -5.66 3.75
N SER A 78 10.44 -6.28 4.36
CA SER A 78 10.55 -6.79 5.73
C SER A 78 11.65 -7.84 5.83
N ARG A 79 11.79 -8.72 4.83
CA ARG A 79 12.86 -9.72 4.77
C ARG A 79 14.23 -9.07 4.63
N LEU A 80 14.38 -8.13 3.70
CA LEU A 80 15.63 -7.40 3.48
C LEU A 80 16.08 -6.68 4.76
N LYS A 81 15.18 -5.90 5.37
CA LYS A 81 15.44 -5.18 6.63
C LYS A 81 15.84 -6.14 7.75
N ARG A 82 15.15 -7.28 7.88
CA ARG A 82 15.48 -8.29 8.89
C ARG A 82 16.89 -8.85 8.68
N ARG A 83 17.22 -9.25 7.45
CA ARG A 83 18.56 -9.80 7.13
C ARG A 83 19.68 -8.80 7.40
N MET A 84 19.48 -7.53 7.08
CA MET A 84 20.46 -6.48 7.37
C MET A 84 20.66 -6.23 8.87
N LEU A 85 19.63 -6.48 9.69
CA LEU A 85 19.72 -6.34 11.15
C LEU A 85 20.32 -7.59 11.81
N ASP A 86 20.05 -8.77 11.27
CA ASP A 86 20.55 -10.06 11.79
C ASP A 86 22.04 -10.27 11.47
N ASP A 87 22.52 -9.77 10.32
CA ASP A 87 23.90 -9.87 9.87
C ASP A 87 24.39 -8.51 9.37
N VAL A 88 24.84 -7.69 10.32
CA VAL A 88 25.32 -6.31 10.08
C VAL A 88 26.66 -6.24 9.35
N ASP A 89 27.43 -7.34 9.33
CA ASP A 89 28.72 -7.42 8.62
C ASP A 89 28.53 -7.78 7.14
N GLN A 90 27.36 -8.30 6.76
CA GLN A 90 27.05 -8.61 5.37
C GLN A 90 26.87 -7.31 4.55
N PRO A 91 27.54 -7.18 3.38
CA PRO A 91 27.33 -6.03 2.51
C PRO A 91 25.88 -5.88 2.08
N VAL A 92 25.33 -4.68 2.29
CA VAL A 92 23.94 -4.32 1.95
C VAL A 92 23.60 -4.65 0.50
N THR A 93 24.54 -4.41 -0.42
CA THR A 93 24.40 -4.70 -1.85
C THR A 93 24.14 -6.18 -2.13
N LYS A 94 24.88 -7.07 -1.47
CA LYS A 94 24.71 -8.52 -1.61
C LYS A 94 23.33 -8.96 -1.10
N VAL A 95 22.91 -8.47 0.07
CA VAL A 95 21.59 -8.76 0.65
C VAL A 95 20.48 -8.30 -0.29
N TYR A 96 20.61 -7.10 -0.86
CA TYR A 96 19.67 -6.54 -1.81
C TYR A 96 19.54 -7.36 -3.09
N GLU A 97 20.66 -7.68 -3.74
CA GLU A 97 20.66 -8.47 -4.98
C GLU A 97 20.03 -9.86 -4.82
N GLU A 98 20.31 -10.52 -3.69
CA GLU A 98 19.72 -11.82 -3.38
C GLU A 98 18.21 -11.73 -3.16
N GLU A 99 17.74 -10.71 -2.43
CA GLU A 99 16.30 -10.50 -2.21
C GLU A 99 15.57 -10.12 -3.51
N VAL A 100 16.20 -9.34 -4.40
CA VAL A 100 15.67 -9.05 -5.74
C VAL A 100 15.55 -10.32 -6.58
N LYS A 101 16.58 -11.18 -6.60
CA LYS A 101 16.54 -12.46 -7.32
C LYS A 101 15.42 -13.35 -6.78
N ARG A 102 15.23 -13.40 -5.46
CA ARG A 102 14.15 -14.14 -4.81
C ARG A 102 12.78 -13.57 -5.18
N PHE A 103 12.59 -12.25 -5.09
CA PHE A 103 11.33 -11.60 -5.43
C PHE A 103 10.91 -11.89 -6.87
N ARG A 104 11.85 -11.79 -7.82
CA ARG A 104 11.61 -12.09 -9.24
C ARG A 104 11.24 -13.56 -9.49
N ARG A 105 11.80 -14.48 -8.72
CA ARG A 105 11.44 -15.91 -8.78
C ARG A 105 10.02 -16.18 -8.26
N GLU A 106 9.64 -15.51 -7.18
CA GLU A 106 8.34 -15.69 -6.51
C GLU A 106 7.18 -14.97 -7.26
N ASN A 107 7.46 -13.85 -7.95
CA ASN A 107 6.43 -12.95 -8.50
C ASN A 107 6.53 -12.71 -10.02
N GLY A 108 7.50 -13.32 -10.70
CA GLY A 108 7.80 -13.02 -12.10
C GLY A 108 8.62 -11.74 -12.30
N THR A 109 8.95 -11.42 -13.56
CA THR A 109 9.76 -10.24 -13.94
C THR A 109 8.93 -8.97 -14.14
N ALA A 110 7.60 -9.06 -14.11
CA ALA A 110 6.68 -7.98 -14.42
C ALA A 110 6.35 -7.14 -13.17
N GLY A 111 7.28 -6.29 -12.73
CA GLY A 111 7.00 -5.26 -11.73
C GLY A 111 8.25 -4.65 -11.11
N PRO A 112 8.28 -3.34 -10.85
CA PRO A 112 9.43 -2.69 -10.24
C PRO A 112 9.55 -3.12 -8.77
N PHE A 113 10.52 -3.98 -8.47
CA PHE A 113 11.12 -3.97 -7.14
C PHE A 113 11.78 -2.60 -6.95
N PRO A 114 11.60 -1.88 -5.83
CA PRO A 114 12.15 -0.54 -5.73
C PRO A 114 13.67 -0.59 -5.85
N VAL A 115 14.16 0.08 -6.90
CA VAL A 115 15.57 0.37 -7.06
C VAL A 115 15.85 1.49 -6.09
N PHE A 116 16.61 1.20 -5.03
CA PHE A 116 17.17 2.28 -4.21
C PHE A 116 18.29 2.89 -5.03
N GLY A 117 17.98 4.01 -5.67
CA GLY A 117 19.01 4.89 -6.22
C GLY A 117 19.92 5.35 -5.10
N ALA A 118 21.22 5.25 -5.35
CA ALA A 118 22.28 5.79 -4.53
C ALA A 118 22.15 7.31 -4.33
#